data_AF-A0A4Q0NWF2-F1
#
_entry.id   AF-A0A4Q0NWF2-F1
#
_cell.length_a   1.000
_cell.length_b   1.000
_cell.length_c   1.000
_cell.angle_alpha   90.00
_cell.angle_beta   90.00
_cell.angle_gamma   90.00
#
_symmetry.space_group_name_H-M   'P 1'
#
loop_
_entity.id
_entity.type
_entity.pdbx_description
1 polymer ?
#
loop_
_entity_poly.entity_id
_entity_poly.type
_entity_poly.pdbx_seq_one_letter_code
_entity_poly.pdbx_strand_id
1 'polypeptide(L)'
;MKTLITIFSIVVISLSGFNSPESTASVHEDVVQNQLTFDGYEGGYYFFTNTNQQAVVLEAYEETKSPDLINGNLEGKTFKVVYTPVERTPTSSTQGIIETVRK
;
A
#
# COMPACT_ATOMS: atom_id res chain seq x y z
N MET A 1 34.76 32.49 -26.95
CA MET A 1 34.67 32.65 -25.48
C MET A 1 33.52 31.78 -25.01
N LYS A 2 33.76 30.93 -24.00
CA LYS A 2 32.83 29.88 -23.55
C LYS A 2 31.88 30.52 -22.53
N THR A 3 30.62 30.75 -22.90
CA THR A 3 29.59 31.18 -21.95
C THR A 3 28.69 30.00 -21.63
N LEU A 4 28.96 29.39 -20.48
CA LEU A 4 28.18 28.34 -19.87
C LEU A 4 26.93 28.99 -19.25
N ILE A 5 25.75 28.75 -19.84
CA ILE A 5 24.48 29.19 -19.25
C ILE A 5 23.98 28.06 -18.36
N THR A 6 24.21 28.22 -17.06
CA THR A 6 23.62 27.40 -15.99
C THR A 6 22.23 27.97 -15.71
N ILE A 7 21.16 27.20 -15.98
CA ILE A 7 19.81 27.53 -15.50
C ILE A 7 19.39 26.43 -14.53
N PHE A 8 19.54 26.73 -13.24
CA PHE A 8 18.83 26.02 -12.17
C PHE A 8 17.38 26.53 -12.20
N SER A 9 16.48 25.79 -12.84
CA SER A 9 15.04 26.07 -12.70
C SER A 9 14.53 25.52 -11.38
N ILE A 10 14.03 26.44 -10.56
CA ILE A 10 13.41 26.21 -9.26
C ILE A 10 12.15 25.36 -9.45
N VAL A 11 12.11 24.20 -8.79
CA VAL A 11 10.88 23.39 -8.66
C VAL A 11 9.97 24.12 -7.67
N VAL A 12 8.88 24.73 -8.17
CA VAL A 12 7.80 25.21 -7.33
C VAL A 12 6.85 24.02 -7.09
N ILE A 13 6.92 23.44 -5.89
CA ILE A 13 6.00 22.42 -5.43
C ILE A 13 4.66 23.12 -5.11
N SER A 14 3.70 23.01 -6.02
CA SER A 14 2.31 23.40 -5.77
C SER A 14 1.62 22.32 -4.95
N LEU A 15 1.69 22.40 -3.61
CA LEU A 15 0.80 21.65 -2.73
C LEU A 15 -0.61 22.27 -2.79
N SER A 16 -1.44 21.80 -3.73
CA SER A 16 -2.89 22.04 -3.65
C SER A 16 -3.53 20.93 -2.81
N GLY A 17 -4.09 21.34 -1.68
CA GLY A 17 -4.60 20.51 -0.60
C GLY A 17 -5.66 19.50 -1.02
N PHE A 18 -5.53 18.32 -0.40
CA PHE A 18 -6.47 17.22 -0.45
C PHE A 18 -7.68 17.58 0.44
N ASN A 19 -8.80 17.96 -0.18
CA ASN A 19 -10.07 18.08 0.52
C ASN A 19 -10.71 16.69 0.57
N SER A 20 -10.49 15.95 1.65
CA SER A 20 -11.33 14.79 2.00
C SER A 20 -12.54 15.29 2.78
N PRO A 21 -13.77 15.05 2.34
CA PRO A 21 -14.93 15.24 3.20
C PRO A 21 -14.97 14.16 4.28
N GLU A 22 -15.25 14.65 5.48
CA GLU A 22 -15.37 13.94 6.75
C GLU A 22 -16.58 12.99 6.79
N SER A 23 -16.29 11.75 7.21
CA SER A 23 -17.04 10.84 8.09
C SER A 23 -18.57 10.75 8.00
N THR A 24 -19.05 9.56 7.64
CA THR A 24 -20.33 9.03 8.13
C THR A 24 -20.17 7.60 8.63
N ALA A 25 -20.38 7.47 9.93
CA ALA A 25 -20.52 6.28 10.78
C ALA A 25 -20.94 4.94 10.11
N SER A 26 -20.15 3.90 10.43
CA SER A 26 -20.66 2.64 10.98
C SER A 26 -19.51 1.91 11.68
N VAL A 27 -19.65 1.57 12.96
CA VAL A 27 -18.76 0.61 13.64
C VAL A 27 -19.13 -0.78 13.11
N HIS A 28 -18.64 -1.09 11.93
CA HIS A 28 -18.33 -2.44 11.51
C HIS A 28 -16.80 -2.48 11.49
N GLU A 29 -16.19 -3.58 11.94
CA GLU A 29 -14.81 -3.86 11.55
C GLU A 29 -14.82 -3.97 10.02
N ASP A 30 -14.52 -2.85 9.36
CA ASP A 30 -14.72 -2.69 7.92
C ASP A 30 -13.64 -3.48 7.19
N VAL A 31 -13.89 -4.77 7.04
CA VAL A 31 -13.05 -5.68 6.26
C VAL A 31 -12.99 -5.17 4.83
N VAL A 32 -11.79 -4.78 4.38
CA VAL A 32 -11.57 -4.29 3.02
C VAL A 32 -11.22 -5.45 2.11
N GLN A 33 -11.92 -5.54 0.99
CA GLN A 33 -11.70 -6.54 -0.04
C GLN A 33 -11.25 -5.86 -1.34
N ASN A 34 -10.00 -6.08 -1.76
CA ASN A 34 -9.44 -5.39 -2.92
C ASN A 34 -8.66 -6.34 -3.85
N GLN A 35 -8.56 -5.97 -5.13
CA GLN A 35 -7.65 -6.61 -6.07
C GLN A 35 -6.29 -5.92 -5.99
N LEU A 36 -5.29 -6.66 -5.50
CA LEU A 36 -3.96 -6.15 -5.21
C LEU A 36 -2.91 -6.98 -5.95
N THR A 37 -1.98 -6.31 -6.62
CA THR A 37 -0.83 -6.94 -7.26
C THR A 37 0.25 -7.17 -6.21
N PHE A 38 0.71 -8.42 -6.08
CA PHE A 38 1.74 -8.78 -5.12
C PHE A 38 3.12 -8.32 -5.58
N ASP A 39 3.85 -7.63 -4.71
CA ASP A 39 5.17 -7.08 -5.01
C ASP A 39 6.29 -7.75 -4.20
N GLY A 40 5.96 -8.29 -3.02
CA GLY A 40 6.92 -9.03 -2.20
C GLY A 40 6.50 -9.21 -0.75
N TYR A 41 7.27 -9.99 -0.01
CA TYR A 41 7.09 -10.21 1.42
C TYR A 41 8.43 -10.04 2.15
N GLU A 42 8.46 -9.20 3.19
CA GLU A 42 9.66 -8.98 4.00
C GLU A 42 9.26 -8.65 5.45
N GLY A 43 9.96 -9.25 6.43
CA GLY A 43 9.86 -8.86 7.83
C GLY A 43 8.47 -8.99 8.47
N GLY A 44 7.59 -9.85 7.94
CA GLY A 44 6.20 -9.97 8.43
C GLY A 44 5.19 -9.09 7.69
N TYR A 45 5.61 -8.40 6.63
CA TYR A 45 4.75 -7.52 5.85
C TYR A 45 4.63 -7.99 4.41
N TYR A 46 3.41 -7.96 3.89
CA TYR A 46 3.15 -8.08 2.46
C TYR A 46 3.10 -6.69 1.82
N PHE A 47 3.76 -6.58 0.67
CA PHE A 47 3.78 -5.41 -0.18
C PHE A 47 2.93 -5.69 -1.41
N PHE A 48 2.00 -4.78 -1.67
CA PHE A 48 1.14 -4.83 -2.84
C PHE A 48 1.03 -3.47 -3.53
N THR A 49 0.58 -3.50 -4.77
CA THR A 49 0.18 -2.32 -5.54
C THR A 49 -1.30 -2.44 -5.91
N ASN A 50 -2.08 -1.40 -5.61
CA ASN A 50 -3.49 -1.35 -5.99
C ASN A 50 -3.66 -0.91 -7.46
N THR A 51 -4.90 -0.93 -7.95
CA THR A 51 -5.24 -0.53 -9.33
C THR A 51 -4.91 0.92 -9.67
N ASN A 52 -4.77 1.79 -8.67
CA ASN A 52 -4.36 3.19 -8.81
C ASN A 52 -2.83 3.37 -8.72
N GLN A 53 -2.06 2.28 -8.76
CA GLN A 53 -0.59 2.28 -8.63
C GLN A 53 -0.10 2.83 -7.28
N GLN A 54 -0.93 2.71 -6.24
CA GLN A 54 -0.55 3.09 -4.88
C GLN A 54 -0.10 1.86 -4.11
N ALA A 55 0.99 2.01 -3.35
CA ALA A 55 1.49 0.96 -2.48
C ALA A 55 0.49 0.67 -1.35
N VAL A 56 0.29 -0.61 -1.08
CA VAL A 56 -0.52 -1.16 0.01
C VAL A 56 0.37 -2.09 0.82
N VAL A 57 0.62 -1.74 2.08
CA VAL A 57 1.44 -2.54 3.00
C VAL A 57 0.52 -3.16 4.04
N LEU A 58 0.56 -4.48 4.17
CA LEU A 58 -0.29 -5.22 5.10
C LEU A 58 0.57 -6.08 6.01
N GLU A 59 0.29 -6.02 7.31
CA GLU A 59 0.93 -6.87 8.31
C GLU A 59 0.35 -8.28 8.25
N ALA A 60 1.22 -9.27 8.43
CA ALA A 60 0.84 -10.68 8.44
C ALA A 60 1.25 -11.34 9.76
N TYR A 61 0.26 -11.93 10.44
CA TYR A 61 0.49 -12.86 11.54
C TYR A 61 0.72 -14.27 11.02
N GLU A 62 1.35 -15.13 11.83
CA GLU A 62 1.70 -16.50 11.44
C GLU A 62 0.52 -17.28 10.84
N GLU A 63 -0.68 -17.13 11.41
CA GLU A 63 -1.90 -17.79 10.90
C GLU A 63 -2.39 -17.29 9.53
N THR A 64 -2.00 -16.08 9.12
CA THR A 64 -2.45 -15.42 7.89
C THR A 64 -1.40 -15.40 6.80
N LYS A 65 -0.20 -15.93 7.09
CA LYS A 65 0.86 -16.08 6.09
C LYS A 65 0.43 -17.08 5.02
N SER A 66 0.59 -16.69 3.76
CA SER A 66 0.46 -17.57 2.61
C SER A 66 1.85 -18.05 2.19
N PRO A 67 2.20 -19.34 2.38
CA PRO A 67 3.49 -19.88 1.96
C PRO A 67 3.76 -19.70 0.46
N ASP A 68 2.70 -19.70 -0.34
CA ASP A 68 2.76 -19.52 -1.80
C ASP A 68 3.21 -18.09 -2.16
N LEU A 69 2.72 -17.06 -1.46
CA LEU A 69 3.19 -15.69 -1.71
C LEU A 69 4.64 -15.50 -1.28
N ILE A 70 5.06 -16.19 -0.21
CA ILE A 70 6.43 -16.06 0.33
C ILE A 70 7.46 -16.77 -0.56
N ASN A 71 7.14 -17.95 -1.11
CA ASN A 71 8.11 -18.81 -1.79
C ASN A 71 7.77 -19.14 -3.25
N GLY A 72 6.63 -18.66 -3.77
CA GLY A 72 6.08 -19.11 -5.05
C GLY A 72 6.47 -18.30 -6.28
N ASN A 73 7.32 -17.26 -6.14
CA ASN A 73 7.66 -16.31 -7.21
C ASN A 73 6.39 -15.73 -7.88
N LEU A 74 5.51 -15.16 -7.06
CA LEU A 74 4.19 -14.69 -7.47
C LEU A 74 4.14 -13.16 -7.67
N GLU A 75 5.28 -12.49 -7.68
CA GLU A 75 5.38 -11.04 -7.90
C GLU A 75 4.73 -10.66 -9.25
N GLY A 76 4.01 -9.54 -9.26
CA GLY A 76 3.24 -9.07 -10.40
C GLY A 76 1.91 -9.81 -10.63
N LYS A 77 1.56 -10.82 -9.81
CA LYS A 77 0.23 -11.46 -9.87
C LYS A 77 -0.77 -10.69 -9.01
N THR A 78 -2.00 -10.58 -9.52
CA THR A 78 -3.10 -9.95 -8.79
C THR A 78 -3.85 -10.98 -7.96
N PHE A 79 -4.16 -10.61 -6.73
CA PHE A 79 -4.92 -11.42 -5.78
C PHE A 79 -6.09 -10.63 -5.23
N LYS A 80 -7.13 -11.37 -4.86
CA LYS A 80 -8.19 -10.88 -4.00
C LYS A 80 -7.71 -10.95 -2.56
N VAL A 81 -7.42 -9.78 -1.99
CA VAL A 81 -6.91 -9.64 -0.61
C VAL A 81 -8.01 -9.10 0.28
N VAL A 82 -8.14 -9.72 1.44
CA VAL A 82 -9.05 -9.33 2.52
C VAL A 82 -8.20 -8.90 3.72
N TYR A 83 -8.44 -7.72 4.25
CA TYR A 83 -7.68 -7.19 5.39
C TYR A 83 -8.55 -6.29 6.27
N THR A 84 -8.25 -6.27 7.58
CA THR A 84 -8.82 -5.31 8.52
C THR A 84 -7.93 -4.07 8.56
N PRO A 85 -8.45 -2.87 8.25
CA PRO A 85 -7.70 -1.63 8.36
C PRO A 85 -7.24 -1.36 9.79
N VAL A 86 -6.05 -0.79 9.93
CA VAL A 86 -5.57 -0.28 11.23
C VAL A 86 -5.32 1.22 11.13
N GLU A 87 -5.47 1.92 12.24
CA GLU A 87 -5.16 3.34 12.31
C GLU A 87 -3.68 3.57 12.00
N ARG A 88 -3.39 4.43 11.03
CA ARG A 88 -2.02 4.76 10.65
C ARG A 88 -1.41 5.67 11.71
N THR A 89 -0.35 5.21 12.36
CA THR A 89 0.46 6.05 13.24
C THR A 89 1.59 6.74 12.44
N PRO A 90 2.16 7.87 12.92
CA PRO A 90 3.27 8.53 12.24
C PRO A 90 4.51 7.65 12.03
N THR A 91 4.63 6.55 12.77
CA THR A 91 5.75 5.61 12.72
C THR A 91 5.43 4.33 11.95
N SER A 92 4.20 4.13 11.48
CA SER A 92 3.76 2.90 10.82
C SER A 92 3.36 3.15 9.37
N SER A 93 3.85 2.29 8.48
CA SER A 93 3.44 2.27 7.06
C SER A 93 2.35 1.24 6.77
N THR A 94 1.99 0.40 7.75
CA THR A 94 0.93 -0.60 7.55
C THR A 94 -0.43 0.07 7.40
N GLN A 95 -1.23 -0.50 6.51
CA GLN A 95 -2.58 -0.04 6.20
C GLN A 95 -3.64 -0.97 6.79
N GLY A 96 -3.20 -2.14 7.29
CA GLY A 96 -4.08 -3.14 7.87
C GLY A 96 -3.37 -4.45 8.18
N ILE A 97 -4.12 -5.33 8.81
CA ILE A 97 -3.73 -6.72 9.08
C ILE A 97 -4.42 -7.59 8.03
N ILE A 98 -3.63 -8.38 7.31
CA ILE A 98 -4.15 -9.30 6.30
C ILE A 98 -4.93 -10.42 6.97
N GLU A 99 -6.06 -10.80 6.39
CA GLU A 99 -6.88 -11.93 6.88
C GLU A 99 -6.83 -13.11 5.92
N THR A 100 -6.88 -12.82 4.62
CA THR A 100 -6.93 -13.87 3.59
C THR A 100 -6.45 -13.34 2.25
N VAL A 101 -5.73 -14.19 1.52
CA VAL A 101 -5.36 -13.95 0.12
C VAL A 101 -5.85 -15.09 -0.75
N ARG A 102 -6.53 -14.77 -1.86
CA ARG A 102 -7.03 -15.74 -2.83
C ARG A 102 -6.68 -15.28 -4.24
N LYS A 103 -6.38 -16.25 -5.11
CA LYS A 103 -6.17 -16.00 -6.53
C LYS A 103 -7.50 -15.83 -7.27
#